data_AF-A0A7C5IJ26-F1
#
_entry.id   AF-A0A7C5IJ26-F1
#
_cell.length_a   1.000
_cell.length_b   1.000
_cell.length_c   1.000
_cell.angle_alpha   90.00
_cell.angle_beta   90.00
_cell.angle_gamma   90.00
#
_symmetry.space_group_name_H-M   'P 1'
#
loop_
_entity.id
_entity.type
_entity.pdbx_description
1 polymer ?
#
loop_
_entity_poly.entity_id
_entity_poly.type
_entity_poly.pdbx_seq_one_letter_code
_entity_poly.pdbx_strand_id
1 'polypeptide(L)' 'MVNTLLAILAWWLSLELIGWAAWPLTASFFRGLGSRGAAWCKHLGLLLTGFLLWLLVSFHVLENTRVVILLVIVGVAAL' A
#
# COMPACT_ATOMS: atom_id res chain seq x y z
N MET A 1 6.63 17.10 21.50
CA MET A 1 7.21 15.75 21.30
C MET A 1 6.08 14.81 20.93
N VAL A 2 6.10 14.22 19.74
CA VAL A 2 5.14 13.15 19.41
C VAL A 2 5.47 11.95 20.29
N ASN A 3 4.44 11.34 20.90
CA ASN A 3 4.65 10.13 21.70
C ASN A 3 5.20 9.01 20.80
N THR A 4 6.41 8.53 21.10
CA THR A 4 7.09 7.48 20.31
C THR A 4 6.23 6.24 20.11
N LEU A 5 5.46 5.85 21.13
CA LEU A 5 4.54 4.71 21.03
C LEU A 5 3.46 4.94 19.97
N LEU A 6 2.91 6.16 19.92
CA LEU A 6 1.89 6.53 18.95
C LEU A 6 2.45 6.55 17.52
N ALA A 7 3.70 6.99 17.35
CA ALA A 7 4.38 6.95 16.06
C ALA A 7 4.61 5.52 15.56
N ILE A 8 5.04 4.62 16.45
CA ILE A 8 5.24 3.19 16.12
C ILE A 8 3.91 2.54 15.72
N LEU A 9 2.84 2.78 16.48
CA LEU A 9 1.52 2.24 16.18
C LEU A 9 0.97 2.77 14.86
N ALA A 10 1.11 4.08 14.61
CA ALA A 10 0.68 4.70 13.35
C ALA A 10 1.45 4.14 12.15
N TRP A 11 2.76 3.94 12.30
CA TRP A 11 3.58 3.30 11.27
C TRP A 11 3.11 1.87 10.99
N TRP A 12 2.94 1.06 12.03
CA TRP A 12 2.55 -0.33 11.90
C TRP A 12 1.16 -0.48 11.26
N LEU A 13 0.21 0.36 11.67
CA LEU A 13 -1.13 0.41 11.08
C LEU A 13 -1.09 0.83 9.61
N SER A 14 -0.24 1.80 9.26
CA SER A 14 -0.06 2.24 7.87
C SER A 14 0.44 1.09 6.99
N LEU A 15 1.41 0.30 7.47
CA LEU A 15 1.91 -0.88 6.75
C LEU A 15 0.84 -1.96 6.59
N GLU A 16 0.02 -2.19 7.62
CA GLU A 16 -1.07 -3.17 7.55
C GLU A 16 -2.13 -2.75 6.53
N LEU A 17 -2.53 -1.47 6.53
CA LEU A 17 -3.50 -0.92 5.57
C LEU A 17 -2.99 -1.02 4.13
N ILE A 18 -1.73 -0.65 3.89
CA ILE A 18 -1.11 -0.76 2.56
C ILE A 18 -1.03 -2.22 2.11
N GLY A 19 -0.68 -3.14 3.02
CA GLY A 19 -0.66 -4.56 2.73
C GLY A 19 -2.04 -5.11 2.39
N TRP A 20 -3.06 -4.75 3.17
CA TRP A 20 -4.45 -5.16 2.92
C TRP A 20 -4.99 -4.62 1.59
N ALA A 21 -4.61 -3.40 1.22
CA ALA A 21 -4.97 -2.83 -0.08
C ALA A 21 -4.47 -3.70 -1.25
N ALA A 22 -3.34 -4.40 -1.12
CA ALA A 22 -2.85 -5.29 -2.17
C ALA A 22 -3.43 -6.72 -2.11
N TRP A 23 -4.27 -7.06 -1.13
CA TRP A 23 -4.89 -8.38 -1.05
C TRP A 23 -5.66 -8.82 -2.29
N PRO A 24 -6.54 -8.02 -2.94
CA PRO A 24 -7.27 -8.47 -4.13
C PRO A 24 -6.32 -8.87 -5.27
N LEU A 25 -5.24 -8.11 -5.45
CA LEU A 25 -4.15 -8.42 -6.38
C LEU A 25 -3.40 -9.71 -6.00
N THR A 26 -2.92 -9.85 -4.77
CA THR A 26 -2.18 -11.07 -4.39
C THR A 26 -3.07 -12.30 -4.46
N ALA A 27 -4.34 -12.17 -4.05
CA ALA A 27 -5.31 -13.24 -4.12
C ALA A 27 -5.71 -13.59 -5.56
N SER A 28 -5.54 -12.68 -6.53
CA SER A 28 -5.78 -12.95 -7.95
C SER A 28 -4.57 -13.59 -8.64
N PHE A 29 -3.35 -13.13 -8.36
CA PHE A 29 -2.11 -13.69 -8.90
C PHE A 29 -1.76 -15.05 -8.29
N PHE A 30 -1.97 -15.24 -6.99
CA PHE A 30 -1.62 -16.44 -6.24
C PHE A 30 -2.81 -17.35 -5.94
N ARG A 31 -3.84 -17.35 -6.80
CA ARG A 31 -5.06 -18.17 -6.64
C ARG A 31 -4.79 -19.65 -6.40
N GLY A 32 -3.68 -20.18 -6.93
CA GLY A 32 -3.26 -21.58 -6.76
C GLY A 32 -2.58 -21.92 -5.43
N LEU A 33 -2.22 -20.93 -4.61
CA LEU A 33 -1.61 -21.16 -3.30
C LEU A 33 -2.70 -21.18 -2.22
N GLY A 34 -2.63 -22.13 -1.27
CA GLY A 34 -3.64 -22.29 -0.22
C GLY A 34 -3.91 -21.03 0.62
N SER A 35 -2.92 -20.14 0.75
CA SER A 35 -3.02 -18.86 1.46
C SER A 35 -3.31 -17.66 0.56
N ARG A 36 -3.58 -17.85 -0.74
CA ARG A 36 -3.87 -16.79 -1.72
C ARG A 36 -2.84 -15.66 -1.75
N GLY A 37 -1.57 -15.98 -1.48
CA GLY A 37 -0.49 -15.00 -1.49
C GLY A 37 -0.49 -14.01 -0.33
N ALA A 38 -1.18 -14.29 0.79
CA ALA A 38 -1.27 -13.40 1.95
C ALA A 38 0.10 -12.92 2.50
N ALA A 39 1.13 -13.77 2.43
CA ALA A 39 2.49 -13.41 2.85
C ALA A 39 3.12 -12.28 2.00
N TRP A 40 2.66 -12.14 0.75
CA TRP A 40 3.16 -11.16 -0.21
C TRP A 40 2.40 -9.84 -0.19
N CYS A 41 1.24 -9.78 0.48
CA CYS A 41 0.39 -8.58 0.55
C CYS A 41 1.16 -7.34 0.97
N LYS A 42 1.92 -7.42 2.08
CA LYS A 42 2.69 -6.27 2.60
C LYS A 42 3.78 -5.82 1.63
N HIS A 43 4.50 -6.76 1.04
CA HIS A 43 5.59 -6.48 0.11
C HIS A 43 5.08 -5.87 -1.20
N LEU A 44 4.05 -6.48 -1.79
CA LEU A 44 3.44 -5.99 -3.04
C LEU A 44 2.68 -4.68 -2.82
N GLY A 45 1.97 -4.53 -1.71
CA GLY A 45 1.28 -3.28 -1.38
C GLY A 45 2.25 -2.12 -1.23
N LEU A 46 3.36 -2.30 -0.49
CA LEU A 46 4.40 -1.27 -0.39
C LEU A 46 5.03 -0.96 -1.74
N LEU A 47 5.39 -1.99 -2.50
CA LEU A 47 6.02 -1.83 -3.82
C LEU A 47 5.11 -1.07 -4.77
N LEU A 48 3.86 -1.50 -4.94
CA LEU A 48 2.91 -0.91 -5.89
C LEU A 48 2.52 0.50 -5.46
N THR A 49 2.15 0.69 -4.20
CA THR A 49 1.73 2.01 -3.71
C THR A 49 2.87 3.01 -3.82
N GLY A 50 4.07 2.64 -3.36
CA GLY A 50 5.25 3.50 -3.42
C GLY A 50 5.69 3.79 -4.86
N PHE A 51 5.71 2.78 -5.72
CA PHE A 51 6.10 2.92 -7.13
C PHE A 51 5.10 3.78 -7.91
N LEU A 52 3.79 3.58 -7.74
CA LEU A 52 2.76 4.38 -8.40
C LEU A 52 2.82 5.84 -7.94
N LEU A 53 2.94 6.08 -6.63
CA LEU A 53 3.15 7.44 -6.10
C LEU A 53 4.38 8.10 -6.72
N TRP A 54 5.51 7.41 -6.69
CA TRP A 54 6.76 7.92 -7.23
C TRP A 54 6.62 8.25 -8.71
N LEU A 55 6.04 7.35 -9.50
CA LEU A 55 5.83 7.54 -10.94
C LEU A 55 4.92 8.74 -11.24
N LEU A 56 3.77 8.84 -10.57
CA LEU A 56 2.79 9.92 -10.77
C LEU A 56 3.36 11.29 -10.36
N VAL A 57 4.15 11.33 -9.29
CA VAL A 57 4.82 12.55 -8.82
C VAL A 57 5.98 12.93 -9.74
N SER A 58 6.80 11.97 -10.17
CA SER A 58 7.92 12.22 -11.09
C SER A 58 7.45 12.78 -12.44
N PHE A 59 6.35 12.26 -12.98
CA PHE A 59 5.74 12.80 -14.19
C PHE A 59 4.95 14.10 -13.98
N HIS A 60 4.92 14.65 -12.76
CA HIS A 60 4.15 15.84 -12.40
C HIS A 60 2.64 15.71 -12.70
N VAL A 61 2.12 14.48 -12.70
CA VAL A 61 0.68 14.21 -12.86
C VAL A 61 -0.07 14.55 -11.58
N LEU A 62 0.54 14.23 -10.43
CA LEU A 62 0.00 14.51 -9.11
C LEU A 62 1.11 15.05 -8.20
N GLU A 63 0.73 15.87 -7.23
CA GLU A 63 1.66 16.33 -6.19
C GLU A 63 1.73 15.34 -5.03
N ASN A 64 2.89 15.25 -4.38
CA ASN A 64 3.07 14.39 -3.20
C ASN A 64 2.34 14.97 -1.98
N THR A 65 1.03 14.73 -1.95
CA THR A 65 0.13 15.15 -0.86
C THR A 65 -0.47 13.93 -0.18
N ARG A 66 -0.92 14.10 1.06
CA ARG A 66 -1.60 13.03 1.82
C ARG A 66 -2.82 12.48 1.08
N VAL A 67 -3.54 13.34 0.37
CA VAL A 67 -4.72 12.96 -0.43
C VAL A 67 -4.31 12.04 -1.57
N VAL A 68 -3.24 12.37 -2.30
CA VAL A 68 -2.74 11.54 -3.40
C VAL A 68 -2.25 10.18 -2.91
N ILE A 69 -1.58 10.14 -1.75
CA ILE A 69 -1.18 8.86 -1.12
C ILE A 69 -2.39 7.98 -0.86
N LEU A 70 -3.46 8.54 -0.27
CA LEU A 70 -4.69 7.80 0.00
C LEU A 70 -5.38 7.34 -1.29
N LEU A 71 -5.42 8.19 -2.32
CA LEU A 71 -5.99 7.83 -3.62
C LEU A 71 -5.24 6.66 -4.28
N VAL A 72 -3.91 6.65 -4.21
CA VAL A 72 -3.12 5.55 -4.76
C VAL A 72 -3.36 4.25 -4.00
N ILE A 73 -3.44 4.29 -2.65
CA ILE A 73 -3.78 3.11 -1.84
C ILE A 73 -5.15 2.54 -2.24
N VAL A 74 -6.15 3.42 -2.38
CA VAL A 74 -7.50 3.01 -2.82
C VAL A 74 -7.47 2.46 -4.25
N GLY A 75 -6.70 3.06 -5.15
CA GLY A 75 -6.49 2.57 -6.50
C GLY A 75 -5.89 1.17 -6.54
N VAL A 76 -4.88 0.89 -5.71
CA VAL A 76 -4.28 -0.44 -5.55
C VAL A 76 -5.31 -1.45 -5.03
N ALA A 77 -6.17 -1.04 -4.09
CA ALA A 77 -7.25 -1.88 -3.57
C ALA A 77 -8.37 -2.19 -4.57
N ALA A 78 -8.48 -1.42 -5.66
CA ALA A 78 -9.48 -1.60 -6.69
C ALA A 78 -9.01 -2.48 -7.88
N LEU A 79 -7.73 -2.86 -7.90
CA LEU A 79 -7.13 -3.75 -8.92
C LEU A 79 -7.39 -5.24 -8.61
#